data_AF-A0A2V4WWI2-F1
#
_entry.id   AF-A0A2V4WWI2-F1
#
_cell.length_a   1.000
_cell.length_b   1.000
_cell.length_c   1.000
_cell.angle_alpha   90.00
_cell.angle_beta   90.00
_cell.angle_gamma   90.00
#
_symmetry.space_group_name_H-M   'P 1'
#
loop_
_entity.id
_entity.type
_entity.pdbx_description
1 polymer ?
#
loop_
_entity_poly.entity_id
_entity_poly.type
_entity_poly.pdbx_seq_one_letter_code
_entity_poly.pdbx_strand_id
1 'polypeptide(L)'
;MKTIDWTKDELVAYILLYAANADFKESAEERDFIISKVDKQTFNEIHEEFKLDNDYQGLKKIMISLEQHNYDKEDIDLLLEDIKAMFFIDDDFDITERIMLKSLKRLFKTV
;
A
#
# COMPACT_ATOMS: atom_id res chain seq x y z
N MET A 1 12.54 2.67 -19.42
CA MET A 1 11.95 2.19 -18.14
C MET A 1 10.47 2.50 -18.21
N LYS A 2 9.57 1.58 -17.85
CA LYS A 2 8.14 1.88 -17.85
C LYS A 2 7.88 2.79 -16.65
N THR A 3 7.48 4.04 -16.89
CA THR A 3 7.13 4.99 -15.84
C THR A 3 5.77 4.62 -15.28
N ILE A 4 5.61 4.74 -13.96
CA ILE A 4 4.29 4.72 -13.33
C ILE A 4 3.85 6.18 -13.21
N ASP A 5 2.63 6.46 -13.68
CA ASP A 5 2.05 7.81 -13.72
C ASP A 5 1.04 7.94 -12.59
N TRP A 6 1.53 7.74 -11.37
CA TRP A 6 0.76 7.92 -10.15
C TRP A 6 1.24 9.19 -9.44
N THR A 7 0.32 9.90 -8.83
CA THR A 7 0.55 10.84 -7.73
C THR A 7 1.04 10.10 -6.48
N LYS A 8 1.49 10.86 -5.46
CA LYS A 8 1.85 10.27 -4.16
C LYS A 8 0.62 9.62 -3.49
N ASP A 9 -0.56 10.23 -3.60
CA ASP A 9 -1.78 9.69 -3.00
C ASP A 9 -2.20 8.37 -3.66
N GLU A 10 -2.10 8.28 -4.99
CA GLU A 10 -2.34 7.04 -5.74
C GLU A 10 -1.37 5.92 -5.34
N LEU A 11 -0.09 6.26 -5.14
CA LEU A 11 0.90 5.31 -4.62
C LEU A 11 0.55 4.84 -3.20
N VAL A 12 0.17 5.75 -2.31
CA VAL A 12 -0.24 5.43 -0.93
C VAL A 12 -1.46 4.50 -0.95
N ALA A 13 -2.49 4.83 -1.73
CA ALA A 13 -3.67 3.97 -1.90
C ALA A 13 -3.30 2.57 -2.39
N TYR A 14 -2.41 2.47 -3.38
CA TYR A 14 -1.99 1.17 -3.93
C TYR A 14 -1.24 0.34 -2.89
N ILE A 15 -0.33 0.96 -2.12
CA ILE A 15 0.43 0.26 -1.08
C ILE A 15 -0.48 -0.21 0.05
N LEU A 16 -1.44 0.61 0.47
CA LEU A 16 -2.39 0.22 1.52
C LEU A 16 -3.31 -0.91 1.06
N LEU A 17 -3.80 -0.88 -0.19
CA LEU A 17 -4.54 -2.01 -0.77
C LEU A 17 -3.70 -3.28 -0.85
N TYR A 18 -2.45 -3.16 -1.27
CA TYR A 18 -1.51 -4.29 -1.30
C TYR A 18 -1.29 -4.90 0.10
N ALA A 19 -1.21 -4.04 1.11
CA ALA A 19 -1.06 -4.46 2.49
C ALA A 19 -2.34 -5.09 3.05
N ALA A 20 -3.51 -4.46 2.84
CA ALA A 20 -4.81 -4.95 3.30
C ALA A 20 -5.10 -6.35 2.73
N ASN A 21 -4.78 -6.56 1.44
CA ASN A 21 -5.00 -7.84 0.78
C ASN A 21 -3.95 -8.93 1.13
N ALA A 22 -3.24 -8.81 2.27
CA ALA A 22 -2.19 -9.75 2.68
C ALA A 22 -2.70 -11.19 2.86
N ASP A 23 -3.94 -11.37 3.30
CA ASP A 23 -4.62 -12.65 3.45
C ASP A 23 -5.58 -12.97 2.27
N PHE A 24 -5.49 -12.19 1.19
CA PHE A 24 -6.39 -12.18 0.02
C PHE A 24 -7.82 -11.66 0.31
N LYS A 25 -8.00 -10.89 1.38
CA LYS A 25 -9.26 -10.21 1.69
C LYS A 25 -9.00 -8.77 2.10
N GLU A 26 -10.02 -7.94 1.94
CA GLU A 26 -10.04 -6.57 2.45
C GLU A 26 -11.39 -6.38 3.14
N SER A 27 -11.37 -5.91 4.39
CA SER A 27 -12.57 -5.55 5.15
C SER A 27 -13.17 -4.23 4.68
N ALA A 28 -14.41 -3.94 5.10
CA ALA A 28 -15.02 -2.65 4.78
C ALA A 28 -14.33 -1.51 5.55
N GLU A 29 -13.89 -1.81 6.77
CA GLU A 29 -13.25 -0.89 7.69
C GLU A 29 -11.86 -0.47 7.22
N GLU A 30 -11.07 -1.42 6.69
CA GLU A 30 -9.78 -1.10 6.03
C GLU A 30 -9.98 -0.23 4.80
N ARG A 31 -10.99 -0.54 3.97
CA ARG A 31 -11.30 0.30 2.78
C ARG A 31 -11.69 1.71 3.18
N ASP A 32 -12.53 1.86 4.20
CA ASP A 32 -12.91 3.16 4.73
C ASP A 32 -11.70 3.91 5.30
N PHE A 33 -10.74 3.22 5.91
CA PHE A 33 -9.48 3.81 6.33
C PHE A 33 -8.64 4.30 5.15
N ILE A 34 -8.50 3.51 4.09
CA ILE A 34 -7.75 3.92 2.89
C ILE A 34 -8.43 5.16 2.28
N ILE A 35 -9.76 5.15 2.15
CA ILE A 35 -10.56 6.30 1.68
C ILE A 35 -10.45 7.51 2.61
N SER A 36 -10.03 7.35 3.87
CA SER A 36 -9.76 8.48 4.78
C SER A 36 -8.34 9.06 4.62
N LYS A 37 -7.40 8.27 4.08
CA LYS A 37 -6.01 8.68 3.81
C LYS A 37 -5.87 9.39 2.47
N VAL A 38 -6.67 8.96 1.51
CA VAL A 38 -6.80 9.59 0.19
C VAL A 38 -8.22 10.11 0.02
N ASP A 39 -8.65 10.49 -1.18
CA ASP A 39 -10.05 10.69 -1.46
C ASP A 39 -10.69 9.47 -2.15
N LYS A 40 -12.03 9.43 -2.13
CA LYS A 40 -12.79 8.31 -2.69
C LYS A 40 -12.56 8.12 -4.19
N GLN A 41 -12.30 9.18 -4.95
CA GLN A 41 -12.03 9.06 -6.38
C GLN A 41 -10.70 8.35 -6.60
N THR A 42 -9.61 8.82 -5.96
CA THR A 42 -8.29 8.18 -6.01
C THR A 42 -8.35 6.71 -5.58
N PHE A 43 -9.05 6.41 -4.48
CA PHE A 43 -9.23 5.02 -4.04
C PHE A 43 -9.88 4.16 -5.12
N ASN A 44 -10.98 4.61 -5.73
CA ASN A 44 -11.70 3.80 -6.72
C ASN A 44 -10.86 3.55 -7.97
N GLU A 45 -10.15 4.58 -8.47
CA GLU A 45 -9.31 4.45 -9.66
C GLU A 45 -8.19 3.43 -9.43
N ILE A 46 -7.50 3.53 -8.30
CA ILE A 46 -6.39 2.65 -7.95
C ILE A 46 -6.85 1.24 -7.57
N HIS A 47 -8.00 1.09 -6.91
CA HIS A 47 -8.54 -0.21 -6.56
C HIS A 47 -8.97 -1.02 -7.80
N GLU A 48 -9.51 -0.38 -8.83
CA GLU A 48 -9.79 -1.05 -10.11
C GLU A 48 -8.49 -1.49 -10.82
N GLU A 49 -7.44 -0.67 -10.78
CA GLU A 49 -6.12 -1.06 -11.31
C GLU A 49 -5.54 -2.24 -10.52
N PHE A 50 -5.58 -2.18 -9.18
CA PHE A 50 -5.05 -3.20 -8.28
C PHE A 50 -5.66 -4.58 -8.53
N LYS A 51 -6.98 -4.67 -8.72
CA LYS A 51 -7.68 -5.93 -9.02
C LYS A 51 -7.20 -6.65 -10.29
N LEU A 52 -6.56 -5.92 -11.21
CA LEU A 52 -6.06 -6.46 -12.47
C LEU A 52 -4.59 -6.90 -12.38
N ASP A 53 -3.89 -6.53 -11.31
CA ASP A 53 -2.49 -6.87 -11.10
C ASP A 53 -2.34 -8.15 -10.28
N ASN A 54 -1.32 -8.94 -10.61
CA ASN A 54 -0.80 -9.96 -9.69
C ASN A 54 0.30 -9.39 -8.79
N ASP A 55 0.69 -10.16 -7.77
CA ASP A 55 1.70 -9.76 -6.78
C ASP A 55 3.00 -9.22 -7.40
N TYR A 56 3.50 -9.86 -8.45
CA TYR A 56 4.73 -9.43 -9.11
C TYR A 56 4.57 -8.08 -9.80
N GLN A 57 3.43 -7.86 -10.48
CA GLN A 57 3.13 -6.58 -11.12
C GLN A 57 2.97 -5.48 -10.07
N GLY A 58 2.20 -5.73 -9.01
CA GLY A 58 1.96 -4.74 -7.96
C GLY A 58 3.23 -4.34 -7.24
N LEU A 59 4.05 -5.30 -6.80
CA LEU A 59 5.34 -5.02 -6.17
C LEU A 59 6.26 -4.20 -7.08
N LYS A 60 6.29 -4.52 -8.37
CA LYS A 60 7.11 -3.78 -9.33
C LYS A 60 6.63 -2.34 -9.51
N LYS A 61 5.32 -2.08 -9.55
CA LYS A 61 4.78 -0.72 -9.64
C LYS A 61 5.10 0.08 -8.38
N ILE A 62 4.94 -0.50 -7.20
CA ILE A 62 5.30 0.10 -5.91
C ILE A 62 6.77 0.54 -5.93
N MET A 63 7.69 -0.36 -6.28
CA MET A 63 9.12 -0.05 -6.29
C MET A 63 9.47 1.08 -7.27
N ILE A 64 8.96 1.00 -8.51
CA ILE A 64 9.23 2.03 -9.53
C ILE A 64 8.67 3.38 -9.09
N SER A 65 7.46 3.42 -8.52
CA SER A 65 6.81 4.66 -8.12
C SER A 65 7.47 5.31 -6.90
N LEU A 66 7.93 4.51 -5.91
CA LEU A 66 8.73 5.01 -4.79
C LEU A 66 10.03 5.67 -5.27
N GLU A 67 10.74 5.06 -6.22
CA GLU A 67 11.94 5.64 -6.85
C GLU A 67 11.61 6.95 -7.58
N GLN A 68 10.53 6.98 -8.37
CA GLN A 68 10.12 8.16 -9.15
C GLN A 68 9.78 9.36 -8.26
N HIS A 69 9.15 9.11 -7.11
CA HIS A 69 8.72 10.16 -6.17
C HIS A 69 9.80 10.56 -5.16
N ASN A 70 10.97 9.93 -5.20
CA ASN A 70 12.09 10.17 -4.29
C ASN A 70 11.68 10.08 -2.81
N TYR A 71 10.97 9.02 -2.43
CA TYR A 71 10.61 8.79 -1.03
C TYR A 71 11.87 8.69 -0.18
N ASP A 72 11.96 9.52 0.85
CA ASP A 72 13.04 9.46 1.83
C ASP A 72 12.66 8.57 3.02
N LYS A 73 13.54 8.53 4.02
CA LYS A 73 13.34 7.66 5.18
C LYS A 73 12.13 8.09 6.00
N GLU A 74 11.91 9.38 6.15
CA GLU A 74 10.79 9.97 6.87
C GLU A 74 9.46 9.64 6.18
N ASP A 75 9.38 9.77 4.86
CA ASP A 75 8.22 9.38 4.05
C ASP A 75 7.90 7.87 4.21
N ILE A 76 8.94 7.02 4.19
CA ILE A 76 8.80 5.57 4.39
C ILE A 76 8.34 5.23 5.81
N ASP A 77 8.87 5.92 6.83
CA ASP A 77 8.47 5.67 8.22
C ASP A 77 6.99 6.03 8.44
N LEU A 78 6.50 7.14 7.86
CA LEU A 78 5.07 7.51 7.87
C LEU A 78 4.19 6.48 7.16
N LEU A 79 4.62 6.00 5.99
CA LEU A 79 3.89 4.96 5.25
C LEU A 79 3.78 3.65 6.04
N LEU A 80 4.84 3.26 6.74
CA LEU A 80 4.83 2.08 7.61
C LEU A 80 3.94 2.27 8.84
N GLU A 81 3.83 3.49 9.37
CA GLU A 81 2.89 3.82 10.44
C GLU A 81 1.44 3.71 9.96
N ASP A 82 1.14 4.18 8.74
CA ASP A 82 -0.20 4.06 8.15
C ASP A 82 -0.61 2.61 7.88
N ILE A 83 0.29 1.80 7.30
CA ILE A 83 0.06 0.36 7.13
C ILE A 83 -0.21 -0.30 8.47
N LYS A 84 0.59 0.03 9.48
CA LYS A 84 0.44 -0.53 10.82
C LYS A 84 -0.89 -0.10 11.43
N ALA A 85 -1.28 1.17 11.33
CA ALA A 85 -2.53 1.66 11.87
C ALA A 85 -3.74 0.96 11.23
N MET A 86 -3.70 0.70 9.91
CA MET A 86 -4.72 -0.03 9.19
C MET A 86 -4.91 -1.46 9.72
N PHE A 87 -3.82 -2.20 9.93
CA PHE A 87 -3.84 -3.55 10.49
C PHE A 87 -4.32 -3.66 11.95
N PHE A 88 -4.56 -2.55 12.64
CA PHE A 88 -5.13 -2.55 13.99
C PHE A 88 -6.63 -2.22 14.01
N ILE A 89 -7.28 -2.08 12.85
CA ILE A 89 -8.68 -1.64 12.75
C ILE A 89 -9.66 -2.75 13.13
N ASP A 90 -9.40 -3.99 12.74
CA ASP A 90 -10.30 -5.13 12.95
C ASP A 90 -9.90 -6.02 14.14
N ASP A 91 -9.08 -5.48 15.05
CA ASP A 91 -8.60 -6.08 16.32
C ASP A 91 -7.74 -7.36 16.18
N ASP A 92 -7.46 -7.84 14.97
CA ASP A 92 -6.78 -9.12 14.74
C ASP A 92 -5.46 -8.95 13.96
N PHE A 93 -4.52 -8.15 14.48
CA PHE A 93 -3.18 -8.00 13.87
C PHE A 93 -2.42 -9.33 13.83
N ASP A 94 -2.66 -10.09 12.76
CA ASP A 94 -2.45 -11.53 12.70
C ASP A 94 -1.02 -11.88 12.26
N ILE A 95 -0.75 -13.17 12.08
CA ILE A 95 0.59 -13.62 11.65
C ILE A 95 0.89 -13.18 10.21
N THR A 96 -0.12 -13.16 9.34
CA THR A 96 -0.03 -12.81 7.91
C THR A 96 0.31 -11.34 7.74
N GLU A 97 -0.39 -10.44 8.42
CA GLU A 97 -0.16 -8.99 8.38
C GLU A 97 1.20 -8.62 8.99
N ARG A 98 1.63 -9.32 10.05
CA ARG A 98 2.99 -9.16 10.61
C ARG A 98 4.06 -9.53 9.61
N ILE A 99 3.86 -10.61 8.85
CA ILE A 99 4.76 -11.04 7.78
C ILE A 99 4.76 -10.01 6.65
N MET A 100 3.59 -9.49 6.27
CA MET A 100 3.45 -8.44 5.25
C MET A 100 4.20 -7.17 5.65
N LEU A 101 3.95 -6.64 6.86
CA LEU A 101 4.62 -5.44 7.37
C LEU A 101 6.15 -5.61 7.38
N LYS A 102 6.65 -6.77 7.82
CA LYS A 102 8.08 -7.06 7.81
C LYS A 102 8.66 -7.12 6.39
N SER A 103 7.90 -7.65 5.44
CA SER A 103 8.31 -7.77 4.05
C SER A 103 8.36 -6.41 3.36
N LEU A 104 7.31 -5.59 3.49
CA LEU A 104 7.26 -4.21 2.99
C LEU A 104 8.37 -3.35 3.61
N LYS A 105 8.58 -3.44 4.92
CA LYS A 105 9.68 -2.73 5.61
C LYS A 105 11.07 -3.10 5.06
N ARG A 106 11.26 -4.35 4.63
CA ARG A 106 12.53 -4.77 4.01
C ARG A 106 12.64 -4.25 2.58
N LEU A 107 11.53 -4.27 1.83
CA LEU A 107 11.45 -3.79 0.45
C LEU A 107 11.72 -2.29 0.37
N PHE A 108 11.08 -1.48 1.22
CA PHE A 108 11.23 -0.03 1.18
C PHE A 108 12.63 0.47 1.55
N LYS A 109 13.45 -0.36 2.20
CA LYS A 109 14.87 -0.06 2.49
C LYS A 109 15.80 -0.25 1.28
N THR A 110 15.32 -0.86 0.20
CA THR A 110 16.14 -1.08 -1.00
C THR A 110 15.98 0.02 -2.04
N VAL A 111 14.97 0.87 -1.84
CA VAL A 111 14.73 2.10 -2.60
C VAL A 111 15.52 3.21 -1.94
#